data_AF-A0A838V301-F1
#
_entry.id   AF-A0A838V301-F1
#
_cell.length_a   1.000
_cell.length_b   1.000
_cell.length_c   1.000
_cell.angle_alpha   90.00
_cell.angle_beta   90.00
_cell.angle_gamma   90.00
#
_symmetry.space_group_name_H-M   'P 1'
#
loop_
_entity.id
_entity.type
_entity.pdbx_description
1 polymer ?
#
loop_
_entity_poly.entity_id
_entity_poly.type
_entity_poly.pdbx_seq_one_letter_code
_entity_poly.pdbx_strand_id
1 'polypeptide(L)'
;IFNGPRINGNPTVVLHAQTTSPATQTFAILVPIERRRGQFGYRATIEPPPILGGRGTITHVSAQIGRRFKVDDKPRSYVSARCSDGILQTHGRFEFEDGTVIDGSVEKFCRVAP
;
A
#
# COMPACT_ATOMS: atom_id res chain seq x y z
N ILE A 1 11.39 -2.02 -6.74
CA ILE A 1 10.87 -0.71 -6.25
C ILE A 1 9.69 -0.32 -7.14
N PHE A 2 8.50 -0.19 -6.56
CA PHE A 2 7.26 -0.05 -7.33
C PHE A 2 6.82 1.42 -7.43
N ASN A 3 6.63 1.87 -8.67
CA ASN A 3 5.96 3.10 -9.01
C ASN A 3 5.18 2.88 -10.30
N GLY A 4 3.86 2.83 -10.22
CA GLY A 4 3.04 2.62 -11.40
C GLY A 4 2.81 3.91 -12.19
N PRO A 5 2.25 3.81 -13.41
CA PRO A 5 1.69 4.96 -14.11
C PRO A 5 0.53 5.55 -13.30
N ARG A 6 0.28 6.85 -13.44
CA ARG A 6 -0.86 7.48 -12.77
C ARG A 6 -2.17 6.92 -13.33
N ILE A 7 -3.15 6.73 -12.46
CA ILE A 7 -4.53 6.38 -12.82
C ILE A 7 -5.41 7.56 -12.40
N ASN A 8 -6.15 8.15 -13.35
CA ASN A 8 -7.03 9.30 -13.09
C ASN A 8 -6.31 10.45 -12.35
N GLY A 9 -5.05 10.71 -12.69
CA GLY A 9 -4.23 11.75 -12.06
C GLY A 9 -3.63 11.38 -10.69
N ASN A 10 -4.06 10.27 -10.08
CA ASN A 10 -3.55 9.80 -8.80
C ASN A 10 -2.23 9.02 -8.97
N PRO A 11 -1.24 9.20 -8.07
CA PRO A 11 -0.10 8.31 -8.01
C PRO A 11 -0.56 6.88 -7.70
N THR A 12 0.18 5.89 -8.20
CA THR A 12 -0.13 4.48 -7.97
C THR A 12 1.09 3.75 -7.42
N VAL A 13 0.83 2.69 -6.66
CA VAL A 13 1.81 1.67 -6.32
C VAL A 13 1.47 0.40 -7.08
N VAL A 14 2.49 -0.38 -7.44
CA VAL A 14 2.29 -1.71 -8.00
C VAL A 14 2.28 -2.68 -6.82
N LEU A 15 1.17 -3.34 -6.58
CA LEU A 15 1.12 -4.53 -5.76
C LEU A 15 1.60 -5.70 -6.61
N HIS A 16 2.58 -6.44 -6.07
CA HIS A 16 3.04 -7.68 -6.66
C HIS A 16 2.56 -8.83 -5.80
N ALA A 17 1.66 -9.64 -6.34
CA ALA A 17 1.20 -10.87 -5.69
C ALA A 17 1.65 -12.07 -6.51
N GLN A 18 2.04 -13.15 -5.83
CA GLN A 18 2.41 -14.39 -6.48
C GLN A 18 1.69 -15.54 -5.79
N THR A 19 1.05 -16.40 -6.57
CA THR A 19 0.64 -17.74 -6.13
C THR A 19 1.59 -18.75 -6.74
N THR A 20 1.86 -19.84 -6.03
CA THR A 20 2.73 -20.94 -6.47
C THR A 20 1.99 -22.27 -6.63
N SER A 21 0.71 -22.34 -6.28
CA SER A 21 -0.11 -23.56 -6.34
C SER A 21 -1.50 -23.27 -6.94
N PRO A 22 -2.02 -24.10 -7.86
CA PRO A 22 -1.40 -25.30 -8.45
C PRO A 22 -0.34 -24.98 -9.53
N ALA A 23 -0.21 -23.72 -9.93
CA ALA A 23 0.82 -23.24 -10.85
C ALA A 23 1.24 -21.82 -10.46
N THR A 24 2.48 -21.44 -10.75
CA THR A 24 2.97 -20.09 -10.47
C THR A 24 2.24 -19.06 -11.31
N GLN A 25 1.55 -18.13 -10.67
CA GLN A 25 0.97 -16.96 -11.32
C GLN A 25 1.42 -15.71 -10.59
N THR A 26 1.78 -14.69 -11.36
CA THR A 26 2.22 -13.40 -10.85
C THR A 26 1.22 -12.34 -11.28
N PHE A 27 0.74 -11.57 -10.32
CA PHE A 27 -0.17 -10.45 -10.52
C PHE A 27 0.56 -9.15 -10.21
N ALA A 28 0.53 -8.23 -11.15
CA ALA A 28 0.97 -6.85 -10.97
C ALA A 28 -0.27 -5.95 -11.00
N ILE A 29 -0.74 -5.53 -9.84
CA ILE A 29 -1.98 -4.76 -9.69
C ILE A 29 -1.60 -3.30 -9.44
N LEU A 30 -2.12 -2.40 -10.26
CA LEU A 30 -1.97 -0.96 -10.03
C LEU A 30 -2.98 -0.51 -8.98
N VAL A 31 -2.47 -0.01 -7.86
CA VAL A 31 -3.28 0.46 -6.75
C VAL A 31 -3.15 1.98 -6.67
N PRO A 32 -4.23 2.74 -6.92
CA PRO A 32 -4.22 4.18 -6.76
C PRO A 32 -4.04 4.55 -5.28
N ILE A 33 -3.17 5.53 -5.03
CA ILE A 33 -3.04 6.16 -3.72
C ILE A 33 -3.97 7.37 -3.71
N GLU A 34 -4.98 7.31 -2.88
CA GLU A 34 -5.91 8.39 -2.62
C GLU A 34 -5.41 9.30 -1.52
N ARG A 35 -5.59 10.61 -1.68
CA ARG A 35 -5.39 11.56 -0.60
C ARG A 35 -6.69 11.74 0.17
N ARG A 36 -6.62 11.59 1.50
CA ARG A 36 -7.77 11.70 2.40
C ARG A 36 -7.52 12.79 3.43
N ARG A 37 -8.60 13.31 4.02
CA ARG A 37 -8.53 14.15 5.22
C ARG A 37 -8.54 13.25 6.45
N GLY A 38 -7.96 13.73 7.55
CA GLY A 38 -7.87 13.01 8.82
C GLY A 38 -6.45 12.56 9.16
N GLN A 39 -6.35 11.72 10.19
CA GLN A 39 -5.08 11.24 10.75
C GLN A 39 -4.23 10.49 9.70
N PHE A 40 -4.87 9.66 8.86
CA PHE A 40 -4.23 8.95 7.77
C PHE A 40 -4.48 9.66 6.44
N GLY A 41 -3.54 10.52 6.05
CA GLY A 41 -3.69 11.41 4.88
C GLY A 41 -3.59 10.73 3.52
N TYR A 42 -3.10 9.48 3.45
CA TYR A 42 -3.01 8.69 2.23
C TYR A 42 -3.60 7.31 2.45
N ARG A 43 -4.33 6.80 1.45
CA ARG A 43 -4.96 5.49 1.48
C ARG A 43 -4.72 4.75 0.18
N ALA A 44 -4.41 3.46 0.28
CA ALA A 44 -4.39 2.53 -0.84
C ALA A 44 -5.32 1.37 -0.49
N THR A 45 -6.34 1.15 -1.32
CA THR A 45 -7.29 0.04 -1.15
C THR A 45 -7.02 -1.00 -2.22
N ILE A 46 -6.94 -2.26 -1.82
CA ILE A 46 -6.64 -3.36 -2.73
C ILE A 46 -7.79 -4.35 -2.64
N GLU A 47 -8.40 -4.60 -3.80
CA GLU A 47 -9.35 -5.68 -4.00
C GLU A 47 -8.69 -6.69 -4.93
N PRO A 48 -8.15 -7.79 -4.40
CA PRO A 48 -7.54 -8.82 -5.24
C PRO A 48 -8.59 -9.39 -6.19
N PRO A 49 -8.26 -9.58 -7.48
CA PRO A 49 -9.17 -10.27 -8.39
C PRO A 49 -9.38 -11.72 -7.93
N PRO A 50 -10.49 -12.37 -8.34
CA PRO A 50 -10.71 -13.79 -8.04
C PRO A 50 -9.53 -14.65 -8.51
N ILE A 51 -8.89 -15.36 -7.58
CA ILE A 51 -7.76 -16.24 -7.88
C ILE A 51 -8.32 -17.63 -8.23
N LEU A 52 -7.90 -18.21 -9.36
CA LEU A 52 -8.34 -19.54 -9.84
C LEU A 52 -9.88 -19.67 -9.94
N GLY A 53 -10.57 -18.61 -10.38
CA GLY A 53 -12.04 -18.60 -10.46
C GLY A 53 -12.73 -18.66 -9.09
N GLY A 54 -12.09 -18.15 -8.03
CA GLY A 54 -12.61 -18.12 -6.67
C GLY A 54 -12.21 -19.31 -5.79
N ARG A 55 -11.33 -20.19 -6.27
CA ARG A 55 -10.87 -21.38 -5.53
C ARG A 55 -9.50 -21.21 -4.86
N GLY A 56 -8.82 -20.10 -5.12
CA GLY A 56 -7.51 -19.80 -4.55
C GLY A 56 -7.61 -18.94 -3.29
N THR A 57 -6.76 -19.22 -2.30
CA THR A 57 -6.63 -18.42 -1.09
C THR A 57 -5.29 -17.70 -1.08
N ILE A 58 -5.28 -16.41 -0.72
CA ILE A 58 -4.04 -15.66 -0.49
C ILE A 58 -3.47 -16.09 0.86
N THR A 59 -2.31 -16.74 0.84
CA THR A 59 -1.60 -17.16 2.06
C THR A 59 -0.50 -16.20 2.48
N HIS A 60 -0.06 -15.31 1.58
CA HIS A 60 1.00 -14.34 1.85
C HIS A 60 0.81 -13.06 1.04
N VAL A 61 0.97 -11.91 1.69
CA VAL A 61 0.98 -10.59 1.06
C VAL A 61 2.26 -9.88 1.46
N SER A 62 3.01 -9.40 0.47
CA SER A 62 4.18 -8.54 0.67
C SER A 62 4.04 -7.28 -0.16
N ALA A 63 4.23 -6.13 0.49
CA ALA A 63 4.15 -4.82 -0.14
C ALA A 63 5.42 -4.01 0.16
N GLN A 64 6.04 -3.47 -0.89
CA GLN A 64 7.22 -2.61 -0.76
C GLN A 64 6.98 -1.24 -1.41
N ILE A 65 6.79 -0.21 -0.59
CA ILE A 65 6.65 1.17 -1.06
C ILE A 65 7.96 1.91 -0.82
N GLY A 66 8.80 1.98 -1.87
CA GLY A 66 10.16 2.53 -1.77
C GLY A 66 10.48 3.67 -2.73
N ARG A 67 9.50 4.17 -3.52
CA ARG A 67 9.77 5.24 -4.50
C ARG A 67 10.24 6.50 -3.78
N ARG A 68 11.35 7.05 -4.25
CA ARG A 68 11.80 8.42 -3.93
C ARG A 68 11.68 9.29 -5.18
N PHE A 69 11.20 10.51 -5.03
CA PHE A 69 11.06 11.52 -6.09
C PHE A 69 11.34 12.91 -5.53
N LYS A 70 11.52 13.91 -6.40
CA LYS A 70 11.74 15.30 -5.98
C LYS A 70 10.46 16.13 -6.15
N VAL A 71 10.17 16.98 -5.17
CA VAL A 71 9.18 18.07 -5.26
C VAL A 71 9.88 19.31 -4.76
N ASP A 72 10.01 20.33 -5.60
CA ASP A 72 10.76 21.56 -5.31
C ASP A 72 12.18 21.24 -4.79
N ASP A 73 12.91 20.38 -5.51
CA ASP A 73 14.23 19.82 -5.18
C ASP A 73 14.35 19.02 -3.87
N LYS A 74 13.27 18.90 -3.10
CA LYS A 74 13.26 18.14 -1.84
C LYS A 74 12.94 16.66 -2.11
N PRO A 75 13.71 15.71 -1.57
CA PRO A 75 13.38 14.30 -1.67
C PRO A 75 12.07 14.01 -0.93
N ARG A 76 11.19 13.26 -1.59
CA ARG A 76 9.88 12.84 -1.14
C ARG A 76 9.67 11.37 -1.46
N SER A 77 8.82 10.72 -0.69
CA SER A 77 8.33 9.37 -0.92
C SER A 77 6.82 9.34 -0.71
N TYR A 78 6.14 8.33 -1.25
CA TYR A 78 4.73 8.10 -0.96
C TYR A 78 4.47 7.77 0.52
N VAL A 79 5.45 7.18 1.19
CA VAL A 79 5.42 6.91 2.63
C VAL A 79 6.01 8.04 3.47
N SER A 80 6.36 9.18 2.85
CA SER A 80 6.77 10.36 3.62
C SER A 80 5.55 10.91 4.35
N ALA A 81 5.44 10.59 5.65
CA ALA A 81 4.47 11.21 6.53
C ALA A 81 4.91 12.63 6.91
N ARG A 82 3.93 13.47 7.26
CA ARG A 82 4.21 14.65 8.06
C ARG A 82 4.58 14.16 9.45
N CYS A 83 5.86 14.27 9.81
CA CYS A 83 6.32 14.02 11.17
C CYS A 83 6.11 15.27 12.05
N SER A 84 4.91 15.85 12.02
CA SER A 84 4.63 17.15 12.66
C SER A 84 4.58 17.08 14.19
N ASP A 85 4.20 15.92 14.72
CA ASP A 85 4.08 15.60 16.14
C ASP A 85 5.17 14.62 16.63
N GLY A 86 6.15 14.32 15.77
CA GLY A 86 7.23 13.38 16.09
C GLY A 86 6.85 11.89 15.94
N ILE A 87 5.64 11.58 15.47
CA ILE A 87 5.15 10.20 15.36
C ILE A 87 4.76 9.88 13.90
N LEU A 88 5.32 8.80 13.38
CA LEU A 88 4.89 8.16 12.15
C LEU A 88 3.84 7.11 12.52
N GLN A 89 2.61 7.31 12.04
CA GLN A 89 1.51 6.37 12.23
C GLN A 89 1.15 5.72 10.89
N THR A 90 0.97 4.41 10.90
CA THR A 90 0.41 3.65 9.77
C THR A 90 -0.72 2.77 10.27
N HIS A 91 -1.78 2.65 9.48
CA HIS A 91 -2.93 1.82 9.78
C HIS A 91 -3.14 0.79 8.67
N GLY A 92 -3.51 -0.42 9.05
CA GLY A 92 -3.86 -1.51 8.16
C GLY A 92 -5.14 -2.18 8.62
N ARG A 93 -6.05 -2.42 7.68
CA ARG A 93 -7.28 -3.17 7.89
C ARG A 93 -7.44 -4.19 6.77
N PHE A 94 -7.67 -5.44 7.14
CA PHE A 94 -7.86 -6.57 6.25
C PHE A 94 -9.18 -7.24 6.59
N GLU A 95 -10.01 -7.45 5.58
CA GLU A 95 -11.32 -8.07 5.69
C GLU A 95 -11.35 -9.32 4.81
N PHE A 96 -11.79 -10.44 5.38
CA PHE A 96 -11.84 -11.74 4.73
C PHE A 96 -13.29 -12.14 4.46
N GLU A 97 -13.50 -13.05 3.50
CA GLU A 97 -14.84 -13.47 3.06
C GLU A 97 -15.67 -14.11 4.18
N ASP A 98 -15.01 -14.75 5.16
CA ASP A 98 -15.66 -15.31 6.35
C ASP A 98 -16.07 -14.26 7.40
N GLY A 99 -15.87 -12.97 7.09
CA GLY A 99 -16.14 -11.85 7.99
C GLY A 99 -15.04 -11.58 9.01
N THR A 100 -13.93 -12.33 8.98
CA THR A 100 -12.77 -12.05 9.83
C THR A 100 -12.21 -10.68 9.48
N VAL A 101 -11.86 -9.91 10.50
CA VAL A 101 -11.22 -8.59 10.37
C VAL A 101 -9.93 -8.58 11.17
N ILE A 102 -8.83 -8.23 10.49
CA ILE A 102 -7.56 -7.89 11.13
C ILE A 102 -7.39 -6.37 11.00
N ASP A 103 -7.38 -5.66 12.12
CA ASP A 103 -7.26 -4.20 12.17
C ASP A 103 -6.12 -3.84 13.11
N GLY A 104 -5.18 -3.01 12.66
CA GLY A 104 -4.00 -2.68 13.45
C GLY A 104 -3.30 -1.41 13.00
N SER A 105 -2.57 -0.82 13.94
CA SER A 105 -1.73 0.36 13.70
C SER A 105 -0.30 0.11 14.15
N VAL A 106 0.64 0.71 13.44
CA VAL A 106 2.04 0.78 13.83
C VAL A 106 2.41 2.23 14.01
N GLU A 107 2.98 2.53 15.17
CA GLU A 107 3.52 3.85 15.49
C GLU A 107 5.04 3.75 15.64
N LYS A 108 5.76 4.72 15.10
CA LYS A 108 7.19 4.86 15.29
C LYS A 108 7.55 6.32 15.47
N PHE A 109 8.51 6.59 16.36
CA PHE A 109 9.12 7.91 16.40
C PHE A 109 9.75 8.25 15.04
N CYS A 110 9.55 9.48 14.61
CA CYS A 110 10.16 10.00 13.39
C CYS A 110 10.79 11.37 13.66
N ARG A 111 11.61 11.83 12.71
CA ARG A 111 12.12 13.19 12.68
C ARG A 111 11.87 13.78 11.30
N VAL A 112 11.55 15.07 11.24
CA VAL A 112 11.54 15.79 9.97
C VAL A 112 12.98 15.87 9.49
N ALA A 113 13.24 15.34 8.30
CA ALA A 113 14.54 15.55 7.65
C ALA A 113 14.69 17.06 7.37
N PRO A 114 15.79 17.70 7.81
CA PRO A 114 16.04 19.12 7.60
C PRO A 114 16.05 19.51 6.11
#